data_AF-A0A1I2FVP6-F1
#
_entry.id   AF-A0A1I2FVP6-F1
#
_cell.length_a   1.000
_cell.length_b   1.000
_cell.length_c   1.000
_cell.angle_alpha   90.00
_cell.angle_beta   90.00
_cell.angle_gamma   90.00
#
_symmetry.space_group_name_H-M   'P 1'
#
loop_
_entity.id
_entity.type
_entity.pdbx_description
1 polymer ?
#
loop_
_entity_poly.entity_id
_entity_poly.type
_entity_poly.pdbx_seq_one_letter_code
_entity_poly.pdbx_strand_id
1 'polypeptide(L)'
;MTAFSYSPSALPPRFGKSLMSTGVLALLAACGGGSGSNDGGSGNTGGGNPSPSSPAAISLSGTVVADQALSNVLVCADLNGNQACDANEPKAAAATGADGRYALTYQPADDAAARAFRAAPLLAQVGTSAVDAGDPDPISSAFVLSAPAGKGGGQISPLTTLVQKAVAGGLPLADAEAAVAQQLAVPVAKLYDYQGDARSADAVLPDTARTAAKLTALALQMGGVLNTVAVNATAAASSSQGSLAYTDAQNWRLAVRDSDGTVDANGNTQQFERRSGMSAGAALSAAQLYPTPASVTLTDTGWNRCDGTPPRLNTRGSPSRTRYCDGATRFYSVTVAEQDVSGKPMADVAAQMQAGNSQLSGNGFQQTATLTMASVAPLGSATFPAGSVLRTNVSAQLNQAITINNTATDLLAGGAFTTLEALIAGRPASAVNLATAGGTLPLGIQDDTHSLRAAFVDGSTLQIYRCNATAPNYSDSNNCTALSQNAYSIDTSGGGVRLLRIANFPLTSPNQLRGYTEYNGGVYQYRQPRPATKEEQVLSYTVRLNNAGWAAFRNQLGL
;
A
#
# COMPACT_ATOMS: atom_id res chain seq x y z
N MET A 1 -28.38 -10.59 5.44
CA MET A 1 -27.61 -10.84 4.21
C MET A 1 -28.32 -10.10 3.10
N THR A 2 -27.92 -8.86 2.85
CA THR A 2 -28.48 -8.01 1.79
C THR A 2 -27.37 -7.85 0.76
N ALA A 3 -27.55 -8.48 -0.39
CA ALA A 3 -26.70 -8.35 -1.55
C ALA A 3 -26.90 -6.96 -2.15
N PHE A 4 -25.86 -6.13 -2.17
CA PHE A 4 -25.84 -4.91 -2.98
C PHE A 4 -25.37 -5.29 -4.38
N SER A 5 -26.32 -5.41 -5.30
CA SER A 5 -26.08 -5.49 -6.74
C SER A 5 -25.64 -4.12 -7.24
N TYR A 6 -24.43 -4.02 -7.80
CA TYR A 6 -23.93 -2.81 -8.43
C TYR A 6 -24.13 -2.93 -9.95
N SER A 7 -24.99 -2.09 -10.52
CA SER A 7 -25.08 -1.90 -11.97
C SER A 7 -23.87 -1.10 -12.47
N PRO A 8 -23.17 -1.54 -13.52
CA PRO A 8 -22.10 -0.76 -14.12
C PRO A 8 -22.68 0.28 -15.10
N SER A 9 -22.56 1.56 -14.76
CA SER A 9 -22.77 2.66 -15.70
C SER A 9 -21.56 2.77 -16.63
N ALA A 10 -21.83 2.80 -17.94
CA ALA A 10 -20.85 2.84 -19.00
C ALA A 10 -20.02 4.14 -19.01
N LEU A 11 -18.71 3.99 -19.17
CA LEU A 11 -17.78 5.05 -19.60
C LEU A 11 -17.04 4.57 -20.87
N PRO A 12 -16.68 5.49 -21.79
CA PRO A 12 -16.38 5.17 -23.20
C PRO A 12 -14.99 4.54 -23.40
N PRO A 13 -14.76 3.85 -24.54
CA PRO A 13 -13.52 3.11 -24.80
C PRO A 13 -12.37 4.07 -25.16
N ARG A 14 -11.22 3.93 -24.49
CA ARG A 14 -9.95 4.52 -24.96
C ARG A 14 -9.30 3.55 -25.96
N PHE A 15 -9.25 3.98 -27.22
CA PHE A 15 -8.55 3.31 -28.31
C PHE A 15 -7.04 3.27 -28.05
N GLY A 16 -6.43 2.10 -28.22
CA GLY A 16 -4.98 1.97 -28.29
C GLY A 16 -4.43 2.36 -29.66
N LYS A 17 -3.14 2.76 -29.70
CA LYS A 17 -2.10 2.18 -30.58
C LYS A 17 -0.78 2.95 -30.55
N SER A 18 0.26 2.14 -30.75
CA SER A 18 1.55 2.41 -31.40
C SER A 18 2.67 3.11 -30.64
N LEU A 19 3.60 2.26 -30.17
CA LEU A 19 5.04 2.48 -30.24
C LEU A 19 5.46 3.05 -31.60
N MET A 20 6.29 4.10 -31.58
CA MET A 20 7.25 4.36 -32.66
C MET A 20 8.62 4.61 -32.05
N SER A 21 9.51 3.66 -32.31
CA SER A 21 10.94 3.71 -32.10
C SER A 21 11.58 4.50 -33.24
N THR A 22 12.43 5.48 -32.93
CA THR A 22 13.35 6.03 -33.94
C THR A 22 14.70 6.29 -33.28
N GLY A 23 15.68 5.48 -33.66
CA GLY A 23 17.09 5.71 -33.34
C GLY A 23 17.69 6.74 -34.29
N VAL A 24 18.63 7.52 -33.79
CA VAL A 24 19.60 8.25 -34.61
C VAL A 24 20.97 8.08 -33.96
N LEU A 25 21.86 7.45 -34.73
CA LEU A 25 23.30 7.37 -34.52
C LEU A 25 23.93 8.48 -35.36
N ALA A 26 24.85 9.27 -34.81
CA ALA A 26 25.82 10.04 -35.60
C ALA A 26 27.10 10.26 -34.79
N LEU A 27 28.17 9.60 -35.24
CA LEU A 27 29.57 9.94 -35.00
C LEU A 27 29.95 11.10 -35.95
N LEU A 28 30.87 11.97 -35.56
CA LEU A 28 32.20 12.15 -36.19
C LEU A 28 33.03 13.26 -35.51
N ALA A 29 34.34 13.19 -35.78
CA ALA A 29 35.49 13.79 -35.13
C ALA A 29 35.89 15.22 -35.59
N ALA A 30 36.77 15.86 -34.81
CA ALA A 30 38.03 16.58 -35.19
C ALA A 30 38.32 17.66 -34.11
N CYS A 31 39.46 17.69 -33.40
CA CYS A 31 40.86 17.96 -33.78
C CYS A 31 41.16 19.43 -34.20
N GLY A 32 41.92 20.14 -33.35
CA GLY A 32 43.08 20.93 -33.79
C GLY A 32 43.04 22.47 -33.71
N GLY A 33 44.09 23.03 -33.07
CA GLY A 33 44.68 24.37 -33.33
C GLY A 33 44.17 25.51 -32.44
N GLY A 34 44.99 26.42 -31.90
CA GLY A 34 46.39 26.74 -32.17
C GLY A 34 46.98 27.73 -31.17
N SER A 35 48.30 27.85 -31.27
CA SER A 35 49.26 28.63 -30.49
C SER A 35 49.23 30.14 -30.75
N GLY A 36 49.60 30.93 -29.73
CA GLY A 36 50.07 32.31 -29.86
C GLY A 36 50.89 32.72 -28.62
N SER A 37 52.18 32.93 -28.80
CA SER A 37 53.13 33.44 -27.79
C SER A 37 53.60 34.85 -28.17
N ASN A 38 54.15 35.54 -27.15
CA ASN A 38 54.80 36.87 -27.10
C ASN A 38 53.82 37.98 -26.62
N ASP A 39 54.11 38.79 -25.60
CA ASP A 39 55.36 39.52 -25.35
C ASP A 39 55.78 39.60 -23.86
N GLY A 40 57.05 39.93 -23.65
CA GLY A 40 57.71 39.99 -22.35
C GLY A 40 57.51 41.28 -21.55
N GLY A 41 57.96 41.22 -20.30
CA GLY A 41 58.04 42.36 -19.40
C GLY A 41 58.64 41.94 -18.06
N SER A 42 59.89 42.34 -17.83
CA SER A 42 60.65 42.20 -16.59
C SER A 42 60.18 43.21 -15.53
N GLY A 43 60.23 42.82 -14.26
CA GLY A 43 59.95 43.64 -13.07
C GLY A 43 58.57 43.30 -12.48
N ASN A 44 58.34 43.12 -11.19
CA ASN A 44 59.02 43.59 -9.99
C ASN A 44 58.45 42.77 -8.81
N THR A 45 59.26 42.47 -7.80
CA THR A 45 58.83 41.86 -6.55
C THR A 45 57.89 42.81 -5.81
N GLY A 46 56.64 42.39 -5.60
CA GLY A 46 55.66 43.12 -4.79
C GLY A 46 54.74 42.14 -4.07
N GLY A 47 54.86 42.06 -2.75
CA GLY A 47 53.95 41.32 -1.89
C GLY A 47 52.53 41.87 -2.00
N GLY A 48 51.67 41.15 -2.70
CA GLY A 48 50.23 41.34 -2.65
C GLY A 48 49.67 40.48 -1.53
N ASN A 49 49.11 41.13 -0.52
CA ASN A 49 48.18 40.51 0.44
C ASN A 49 47.15 39.68 -0.36
N PRO A 50 46.83 38.41 -0.03
CA PRO A 50 45.89 37.64 -0.82
C PRO A 50 44.54 38.37 -0.74
N SER A 51 44.11 38.95 -1.86
CA SER A 51 42.73 39.38 -2.03
C SER A 51 41.86 38.15 -1.75
N PRO A 52 40.80 38.23 -0.94
CA PRO A 52 39.92 37.08 -0.72
C PRO A 52 39.42 36.61 -2.09
N SER A 53 39.89 35.44 -2.53
CA SER A 53 39.42 34.81 -3.75
C SER A 53 37.94 34.51 -3.55
N SER A 54 37.07 35.15 -4.36
CA SER A 54 35.64 34.84 -4.33
C SER A 54 35.45 33.32 -4.48
N PRO A 55 34.62 32.68 -3.64
CA PRO A 55 34.52 31.23 -3.68
C PRO A 55 33.99 30.74 -5.02
N ALA A 56 34.45 29.58 -5.46
CA ALA A 56 34.02 29.00 -6.74
C ALA A 56 32.51 28.74 -6.77
N ALA A 57 31.92 28.85 -7.97
CA ALA A 57 30.53 28.48 -8.20
C ALA A 57 30.26 27.03 -7.76
N ILE A 58 29.12 26.81 -7.11
CA ILE A 58 28.63 25.50 -6.72
C ILE A 58 27.55 25.09 -7.72
N SER A 59 27.74 23.94 -8.37
CA SER A 59 26.74 23.35 -9.27
C SER A 59 26.19 22.06 -8.68
N LEU A 60 24.87 21.92 -8.73
CA LEU A 60 24.13 20.77 -8.24
C LEU A 60 23.09 20.35 -9.28
N SER A 61 23.01 19.05 -9.52
CA SER A 61 22.05 18.47 -10.47
C SER A 61 21.46 17.21 -9.90
N GLY A 62 20.21 16.93 -10.25
CA GLY A 62 19.49 15.73 -9.83
C GLY A 62 18.17 15.61 -10.56
N THR A 63 17.25 14.84 -9.99
CA THR A 63 15.89 14.64 -10.53
C THR A 63 14.82 14.88 -9.49
N VAL A 64 13.68 15.41 -9.89
CA VAL A 64 12.45 15.46 -9.07
C VAL A 64 11.54 14.32 -9.51
N VAL A 65 11.12 13.48 -8.56
CA VAL A 65 10.32 12.27 -8.82
C VAL A 65 9.24 12.07 -7.76
N ALA A 66 8.09 11.50 -8.14
CA ALA A 66 7.09 10.96 -7.22
C ALA A 66 6.86 9.47 -7.52
N ASP A 67 5.93 9.09 -8.40
CA ASP A 67 5.90 7.74 -8.97
C ASP A 67 7.00 7.65 -10.04
N GLN A 68 6.97 8.57 -11.01
CA GLN A 68 8.02 8.76 -12.02
C GLN A 68 8.53 10.21 -12.00
N ALA A 69 9.22 10.63 -13.06
CA ALA A 69 9.76 11.99 -13.21
C ALA A 69 8.64 13.04 -13.20
N LEU A 70 8.83 14.11 -12.42
CA LEU A 70 7.92 15.25 -12.36
C LEU A 70 8.41 16.39 -13.25
N SER A 71 7.55 16.82 -14.17
CA SER A 71 7.79 17.99 -15.03
C SER A 71 7.14 19.26 -14.47
N ASN A 72 7.60 20.43 -14.93
CA ASN A 72 7.13 21.75 -14.50
C ASN A 72 7.33 22.05 -13.01
N VAL A 73 8.41 21.53 -12.41
CA VAL A 73 8.74 21.75 -10.99
C VAL A 73 9.92 22.69 -10.84
N LEU A 74 9.78 23.73 -10.00
CA LEU A 74 10.88 24.63 -9.65
C LEU A 74 11.65 24.08 -8.45
N VAL A 75 12.99 24.11 -8.51
CA VAL A 75 13.88 23.67 -7.43
C VAL A 75 14.66 24.85 -6.85
N CYS A 76 14.77 24.92 -5.52
CA CYS A 76 15.56 25.94 -4.81
C CYS A 76 16.26 25.38 -3.56
N ALA A 77 17.22 26.12 -3.02
CA ALA A 77 17.80 25.85 -1.70
C ALA A 77 17.11 26.72 -0.64
N ASP A 78 16.56 26.08 0.40
CA ASP A 78 15.86 26.75 1.51
C ASP A 78 16.87 27.17 2.57
N LEU A 79 17.42 28.37 2.40
CA LEU A 79 18.51 28.90 3.22
C LEU A 79 18.01 29.36 4.59
N ASN A 80 16.74 29.76 4.69
CA ASN A 80 16.16 30.32 5.92
C ASN A 80 15.29 29.32 6.70
N GLY A 81 15.03 28.14 6.13
CA GLY A 81 14.27 27.06 6.75
C GLY A 81 12.75 27.28 6.76
N ASN A 82 12.22 28.18 5.93
CA ASN A 82 10.80 28.53 5.92
C ASN A 82 9.94 27.60 5.03
N GLN A 83 10.55 26.62 4.35
CA GLN A 83 9.88 25.67 3.46
C GLN A 83 9.24 26.31 2.22
N ALA A 84 9.74 27.46 1.79
CA ALA A 84 9.36 28.14 0.55
C ALA A 84 10.59 28.44 -0.32
N CYS A 85 10.37 28.66 -1.62
CA CYS A 85 11.43 29.15 -2.51
C CYS A 85 11.35 30.67 -2.59
N ASP A 86 12.12 31.35 -1.75
CA ASP A 86 12.09 32.80 -1.68
C ASP A 86 12.81 33.47 -2.85
N ALA A 87 12.52 34.75 -3.07
CA ALA A 87 13.13 35.53 -4.16
C ALA A 87 14.66 35.58 -4.06
N ASN A 88 15.20 35.65 -2.84
CA ASN A 88 16.63 35.81 -2.56
C ASN A 88 17.39 34.49 -2.46
N GLU A 89 16.72 33.35 -2.69
CA GLU A 89 17.32 32.04 -2.57
C GLU A 89 17.81 31.49 -3.91
N PRO A 90 18.93 30.73 -3.91
CA PRO A 90 19.41 30.07 -5.11
C PRO A 90 18.36 29.11 -5.66
N LYS A 91 18.05 29.24 -6.95
CA LYS A 91 17.04 28.44 -7.65
C LYS A 91 17.55 27.94 -8.99
N ALA A 92 16.97 26.84 -9.44
CA ALA A 92 17.20 26.34 -10.79
C ALA A 92 16.75 27.40 -11.82
N ALA A 93 17.52 27.53 -12.90
CA ALA A 93 17.24 28.53 -13.95
C ALA A 93 15.95 28.23 -14.72
N ALA A 94 15.52 26.97 -14.73
CA ALA A 94 14.29 26.51 -15.36
C ALA A 94 13.59 25.46 -14.50
N ALA A 95 12.28 25.32 -14.70
CA ALA A 95 11.52 24.20 -14.17
C ALA A 95 11.96 22.88 -14.83
N THR A 96 11.70 21.76 -14.16
CA THR A 96 12.04 20.42 -14.68
C THR A 96 11.33 20.10 -15.99
N GLY A 97 12.04 19.41 -16.89
CA GLY A 97 11.47 18.84 -18.11
C GLY A 97 10.79 17.48 -17.88
N ALA A 98 10.46 16.78 -18.97
CA ALA A 98 9.82 15.46 -18.92
C ALA A 98 10.69 14.37 -18.26
N ASP A 99 12.01 14.57 -18.20
CA ASP A 99 12.95 13.68 -17.50
C ASP A 99 13.12 14.02 -16.01
N GLY A 100 12.40 15.04 -15.52
CA GLY A 100 12.43 15.49 -14.13
C GLY A 100 13.75 16.12 -13.70
N ARG A 101 14.69 16.37 -14.64
CA ARG A 101 16.02 16.86 -14.29
C ARG A 101 15.99 18.33 -13.92
N TYR A 102 16.79 18.67 -12.91
CA TYR A 102 17.07 20.06 -12.55
C TYR A 102 18.59 20.29 -12.51
N ALA A 103 18.97 21.55 -12.72
CA ALA A 103 20.33 22.04 -12.51
C ALA A 103 20.27 23.39 -11.79
N LEU A 104 20.99 23.49 -10.67
CA LEU A 104 21.07 24.68 -9.83
C LEU A 104 22.55 25.08 -9.75
N THR A 105 22.84 26.32 -10.13
CA THR A 105 24.17 26.91 -9.99
C THR A 105 24.08 28.10 -9.02
N TYR A 106 24.96 28.12 -8.03
CA TYR A 106 25.03 29.17 -7.03
C TYR A 106 26.44 29.75 -6.98
N GLN A 107 26.54 31.07 -7.13
CA GLN A 107 27.77 31.81 -6.91
C GLN A 107 27.74 32.41 -5.49
N PRO A 108 28.42 31.81 -4.51
CA PRO A 108 28.46 32.33 -3.15
C PRO A 108 29.23 33.66 -3.09
N ALA A 109 28.75 34.59 -2.26
CA ALA A 109 29.44 35.85 -2.01
C ALA A 109 30.72 35.64 -1.19
N ASP A 110 30.70 34.69 -0.27
CA ASP A 110 31.79 34.32 0.64
C ASP A 110 31.68 32.85 1.09
N ASP A 111 32.64 32.39 1.89
CA ASP A 111 32.65 31.02 2.41
C ASP A 111 31.49 30.71 3.37
N ALA A 112 30.94 31.72 4.05
CA ALA A 112 29.80 31.54 4.94
C ALA A 112 28.53 31.24 4.14
N ALA A 113 28.30 31.98 3.05
CA ALA A 113 27.24 31.75 2.10
C ALA A 113 27.38 30.38 1.41
N ALA A 114 28.62 29.99 1.06
CA ALA A 114 28.90 28.66 0.53
C ALA A 114 28.57 27.55 1.54
N ARG A 115 28.87 27.73 2.83
CA ARG A 115 28.50 26.78 3.90
C ARG A 115 27.00 26.73 4.13
N ALA A 116 26.32 27.87 4.16
CA ALA A 116 24.86 27.96 4.31
C ALA A 116 24.16 27.19 3.18
N PHE A 117 24.59 27.39 1.93
CA PHE A 117 24.06 26.64 0.79
C PHE A 117 24.24 25.12 0.92
N ARG A 118 25.41 24.64 1.36
CA ARG A 118 25.65 23.19 1.54
C ARG A 118 24.86 22.59 2.72
N ALA A 119 24.54 23.42 3.72
CA ALA A 119 23.78 23.02 4.91
C ALA A 119 22.26 23.15 4.72
N ALA A 120 21.81 23.79 3.64
CA ALA A 120 20.40 23.96 3.34
C ALA A 120 19.80 22.70 2.68
N PRO A 121 18.55 22.34 3.02
CA PRO A 121 17.80 21.39 2.21
C PRO A 121 17.44 21.99 0.86
N LEU A 122 17.21 21.12 -0.12
CA LEU A 122 16.57 21.53 -1.37
C LEU A 122 15.07 21.35 -1.28
N LEU A 123 14.33 22.26 -1.91
CA LEU A 123 12.89 22.15 -2.11
C LEU A 123 12.59 22.00 -3.59
N ALA A 124 11.50 21.29 -3.89
CA ALA A 124 10.91 21.22 -5.22
C ALA A 124 9.42 21.59 -5.11
N GLN A 125 9.03 22.70 -5.72
CA GLN A 125 7.68 23.26 -5.70
C GLN A 125 6.81 22.60 -6.76
N VAL A 126 6.00 21.63 -6.34
CA VAL A 126 5.09 20.90 -7.22
C VAL A 126 3.78 21.67 -7.31
N GLY A 127 3.62 22.46 -8.36
CA GLY A 127 2.38 23.19 -8.66
C GLY A 127 1.32 22.33 -9.35
N THR A 128 0.13 22.87 -9.57
CA THR A 128 -0.96 22.17 -10.25
C THR A 128 -0.77 22.00 -11.77
N SER A 129 0.25 22.64 -12.33
CA SER A 129 0.71 22.40 -13.72
C SER A 129 1.76 21.31 -13.82
N ALA A 130 2.22 20.75 -12.69
CA ALA A 130 3.16 19.63 -12.69
C ALA A 130 2.46 18.36 -13.16
N VAL A 131 3.22 17.50 -13.84
CA VAL A 131 2.76 16.21 -14.36
C VAL A 131 3.79 15.14 -13.99
N ASP A 132 3.32 14.04 -13.41
CA ASP A 132 4.11 12.84 -13.18
C ASP A 132 4.12 12.00 -14.46
N ALA A 133 5.28 11.58 -14.97
CA ALA A 133 5.33 10.77 -16.19
C ALA A 133 4.57 9.42 -16.08
N GLY A 134 4.22 8.98 -14.88
CA GLY A 134 3.34 7.84 -14.63
C GLY A 134 1.84 8.12 -14.64
N ASP A 135 1.43 9.39 -14.64
CA ASP A 135 0.03 9.81 -14.65
C ASP A 135 -0.18 10.99 -15.62
N PRO A 136 -0.95 10.83 -16.71
CA PRO A 136 -1.17 11.90 -17.67
C PRO A 136 -1.95 13.09 -17.09
N ASP A 137 -2.62 12.93 -15.96
CA ASP A 137 -3.41 14.00 -15.34
C ASP A 137 -2.51 14.93 -14.49
N PRO A 138 -2.66 16.26 -14.59
CA PRO A 138 -1.91 17.19 -13.75
C PRO A 138 -2.19 17.00 -12.26
N ILE A 139 -1.21 17.36 -11.43
CA ILE A 139 -1.33 17.35 -9.98
C ILE A 139 -2.53 18.21 -9.53
N SER A 140 -3.43 17.64 -8.74
CA SER A 140 -4.69 18.30 -8.38
C SER A 140 -4.54 19.37 -7.30
N SER A 141 -3.47 19.35 -6.52
CA SER A 141 -3.21 20.28 -5.41
C SER A 141 -1.71 20.43 -5.19
N ALA A 142 -1.25 21.67 -5.05
CA ALA A 142 0.17 21.96 -4.94
C ALA A 142 0.75 21.42 -3.61
N PHE A 143 2.00 20.95 -3.65
CA PHE A 143 2.75 20.52 -2.47
C PHE A 143 4.25 20.73 -2.69
N VAL A 144 5.03 20.57 -1.62
CA VAL A 144 6.49 20.74 -1.66
C VAL A 144 7.16 19.40 -1.36
N LEU A 145 8.08 18.99 -2.24
CA LEU A 145 9.03 17.94 -1.94
C LEU A 145 10.33 18.56 -1.43
N SER A 146 11.09 17.81 -0.64
CA SER A 146 12.37 18.27 -0.12
C SER A 146 13.41 17.15 -0.08
N ALA A 147 14.68 17.53 -0.15
CA ALA A 147 15.81 16.64 0.05
C ALA A 147 16.74 17.22 1.13
N PRO A 148 17.24 16.39 2.07
CA PRO A 148 18.16 16.88 3.09
C PRO A 148 19.45 17.47 2.54
N ALA A 149 20.08 18.30 3.36
CA ALA A 149 21.39 18.87 3.08
C ALA A 149 22.41 17.80 2.66
N GLY A 150 23.17 18.08 1.60
CA GLY A 150 24.13 17.13 1.02
C GLY A 150 23.54 15.96 0.23
N LYS A 151 22.20 15.82 0.15
CA LYS A 151 21.52 14.74 -0.59
C LYS A 151 20.85 15.20 -1.89
N GLY A 152 20.89 16.51 -2.18
CA GLY A 152 20.27 17.09 -3.37
C GLY A 152 20.77 16.48 -4.69
N GLY A 153 22.01 15.98 -4.77
CA GLY A 153 22.59 15.44 -6.01
C GLY A 153 21.95 14.15 -6.55
N GLY A 154 20.98 13.58 -5.83
CA GLY A 154 20.19 12.42 -6.26
C GLY A 154 18.76 12.80 -6.61
N GLN A 155 17.79 12.12 -6.00
CA GLN A 155 16.36 12.39 -6.16
C GLN A 155 15.86 13.37 -5.10
N ILE A 156 15.05 14.35 -5.50
CA ILE A 156 14.10 15.05 -4.62
C ILE A 156 12.76 14.33 -4.76
N SER A 157 12.30 13.69 -3.69
CA SER A 157 11.17 12.75 -3.72
C SER A 157 10.30 12.79 -2.45
N PRO A 158 9.13 12.13 -2.45
CA PRO A 158 8.34 11.94 -1.24
C PRO A 158 9.12 11.23 -0.12
N LEU A 159 10.04 10.32 -0.45
CA LEU A 159 10.83 9.61 0.56
C LEU A 159 11.91 10.50 1.16
N THR A 160 12.62 11.29 0.34
CA THR A 160 13.58 12.28 0.87
C THR A 160 12.88 13.37 1.65
N THR A 161 11.62 13.69 1.30
CA THR A 161 10.79 14.64 2.05
C THR A 161 10.51 14.12 3.45
N LEU A 162 10.21 12.82 3.59
CA LEU A 162 10.01 12.19 4.88
C LEU A 162 11.29 12.22 5.74
N VAL A 163 12.46 11.97 5.13
CA VAL A 163 13.76 12.13 5.80
C VAL A 163 13.99 13.58 6.22
N GLN A 164 13.72 14.55 5.36
CA GLN A 164 13.92 15.96 5.68
C GLN A 164 12.97 16.44 6.79
N LYS A 165 11.71 15.95 6.82
CA LYS A 165 10.78 16.23 7.93
C LYS A 165 11.30 15.65 9.25
N ALA A 166 11.90 14.47 9.23
CA ALA A 166 12.55 13.88 10.41
C ALA A 166 13.76 14.71 10.89
N VAL A 167 14.59 15.20 9.96
CA VAL A 167 15.72 16.10 10.27
C VAL A 167 15.24 17.43 10.85
N ALA A 168 14.22 18.04 10.25
CA ALA A 168 13.60 19.26 10.76
C ALA A 168 12.94 19.05 12.14
N GLY A 169 12.53 17.81 12.44
CA GLY A 169 12.06 17.40 13.77
C GLY A 169 13.18 17.18 14.81
N GLY A 170 14.45 17.40 14.44
CA GLY A 170 15.60 17.35 15.32
C GLY A 170 16.41 16.05 15.26
N LEU A 171 16.08 15.10 14.39
CA LEU A 171 16.90 13.90 14.23
C LEU A 171 18.18 14.20 13.40
N PRO A 172 19.34 13.68 13.82
CA PRO A 172 20.52 13.65 12.95
C PRO A 172 20.21 12.93 11.64
N LEU A 173 20.83 13.35 10.52
CA LEU A 173 20.54 12.80 9.19
C LEU A 173 20.63 11.27 9.13
N ALA A 174 21.68 10.67 9.71
CA ALA A 174 21.85 9.22 9.72
C ALA A 174 20.72 8.49 10.48
N ASP A 175 20.26 9.06 11.60
CA ASP A 175 19.18 8.50 12.40
C ASP A 175 17.82 8.69 11.71
N ALA A 176 17.61 9.82 11.03
CA ALA A 176 16.46 10.06 10.19
C ALA A 176 16.40 9.06 9.02
N GLU A 177 17.51 8.82 8.33
CA GLU A 177 17.62 7.82 7.27
C GLU A 177 17.29 6.41 7.78
N ALA A 178 17.86 6.02 8.92
CA ALA A 178 17.60 4.72 9.54
C ALA A 178 16.13 4.56 9.95
N ALA A 179 15.55 5.59 10.60
CA ALA A 179 14.17 5.58 11.04
C ALA A 179 13.19 5.51 9.86
N VAL A 180 13.42 6.29 8.79
CA VAL A 180 12.58 6.26 7.59
C VAL A 180 12.70 4.92 6.85
N ALA A 181 13.91 4.40 6.68
CA ALA A 181 14.14 3.10 6.05
C ALA A 181 13.40 1.97 6.80
N GLN A 182 13.47 1.98 8.13
CA GLN A 182 12.75 1.03 8.99
C GLN A 182 11.22 1.21 8.91
N GLN A 183 10.74 2.46 8.98
CA GLN A 183 9.31 2.81 8.88
C GLN A 183 8.68 2.33 7.57
N LEU A 184 9.41 2.43 6.46
CA LEU A 184 8.96 2.03 5.13
C LEU A 184 9.33 0.59 4.76
N ALA A 185 10.13 -0.08 5.61
CA ALA A 185 10.74 -1.38 5.34
C ALA A 185 11.45 -1.44 3.97
N VAL A 186 12.26 -0.42 3.67
CA VAL A 186 13.06 -0.32 2.43
C VAL A 186 14.54 -0.09 2.77
N PRO A 187 15.48 -0.48 1.89
CA PRO A 187 16.90 -0.14 2.07
C PRO A 187 17.12 1.39 2.07
N VAL A 188 18.05 1.89 2.89
CA VAL A 188 18.40 3.34 2.94
C VAL A 188 18.75 3.91 1.56
N ALA A 189 19.45 3.14 0.72
CA ALA A 189 19.78 3.57 -0.65
C ALA A 189 18.53 3.87 -1.50
N LYS A 190 17.43 3.13 -1.28
CA LYS A 190 16.16 3.33 -1.99
C LYS A 190 15.43 4.61 -1.57
N LEU A 191 15.80 5.25 -0.47
CA LEU A 191 15.25 6.57 -0.11
C LEU A 191 15.66 7.65 -1.12
N TYR A 192 16.80 7.47 -1.78
CA TYR A 192 17.39 8.43 -2.72
C TYR A 192 17.44 7.93 -4.17
N ASP A 193 17.22 6.63 -4.38
CA ASP A 193 17.13 6.04 -5.71
C ASP A 193 16.22 4.81 -5.78
N TYR A 194 14.94 5.04 -6.05
CA TYR A 194 13.94 3.97 -6.24
C TYR A 194 13.45 3.82 -7.68
N GLN A 195 13.98 4.60 -8.63
CA GLN A 195 13.50 4.60 -10.02
C GLN A 195 13.88 3.32 -10.81
N GLY A 196 14.65 2.42 -10.21
CA GLY A 196 14.86 1.05 -10.71
C GLY A 196 13.83 0.02 -10.21
N ASP A 197 12.97 0.37 -9.26
CA ASP A 197 11.90 -0.53 -8.79
C ASP A 197 10.77 -0.62 -9.84
N ALA A 198 10.06 -1.76 -9.85
CA ALA A 198 8.94 -2.02 -10.76
C ALA A 198 7.89 -0.90 -10.73
N ARG A 199 7.30 -0.61 -11.89
CA ARG A 199 6.28 0.44 -12.03
C ARG A 199 4.90 -0.13 -11.78
N SER A 200 3.96 0.73 -11.37
CA SER A 200 2.54 0.37 -11.28
C SER A 200 1.92 -0.13 -12.61
N ALA A 201 2.50 0.25 -13.75
CA ALA A 201 2.04 -0.25 -15.06
C ALA A 201 2.43 -1.73 -15.31
N ASP A 202 3.44 -2.25 -14.60
CA ASP A 202 3.92 -3.63 -14.75
C ASP A 202 3.14 -4.60 -13.84
N ALA A 203 2.70 -4.12 -12.68
CA ALA A 203 1.86 -4.82 -11.71
C ALA A 203 1.09 -3.80 -10.88
N VAL A 204 -0.13 -4.13 -10.40
CA VAL A 204 -0.89 -3.21 -9.54
C VAL A 204 -0.17 -3.02 -8.19
N LEU A 205 0.37 -1.82 -7.97
CA LEU A 205 1.02 -1.34 -6.74
C LEU A 205 1.99 -2.38 -6.12
N PRO A 206 3.14 -2.66 -6.76
CA PRO A 206 4.10 -3.65 -6.26
C PRO A 206 4.68 -3.21 -4.91
N ASP A 207 4.97 -4.14 -4.01
CA ASP A 207 5.53 -3.83 -2.69
C ASP A 207 7.00 -3.35 -2.78
N THR A 208 7.20 -2.07 -3.10
CA THR A 208 8.49 -1.44 -3.45
C THR A 208 8.63 -0.04 -2.85
N ALA A 209 9.84 0.53 -2.90
CA ALA A 209 10.07 1.91 -2.47
C ALA A 209 9.36 2.92 -3.38
N ARG A 210 9.20 2.61 -4.67
CA ARG A 210 8.40 3.42 -5.59
C ARG A 210 6.94 3.53 -5.16
N THR A 211 6.30 2.41 -4.79
CA THR A 211 4.93 2.42 -4.27
C THR A 211 4.81 3.21 -2.97
N ALA A 212 5.80 3.08 -2.08
CA ALA A 212 5.86 3.90 -0.87
C ALA A 212 5.95 5.40 -1.20
N ALA A 213 6.75 5.78 -2.21
CA ALA A 213 6.86 7.16 -2.67
C ALA A 213 5.53 7.67 -3.24
N LYS A 214 4.88 6.89 -4.11
CA LYS A 214 3.57 7.22 -4.71
C LYS A 214 2.50 7.50 -3.65
N LEU A 215 2.36 6.62 -2.66
CA LEU A 215 1.36 6.79 -1.60
C LEU A 215 1.71 7.92 -0.64
N THR A 216 2.99 8.20 -0.41
CA THR A 216 3.44 9.37 0.35
C THR A 216 3.17 10.68 -0.42
N ALA A 217 3.33 10.69 -1.74
CA ALA A 217 3.00 11.83 -2.60
C ALA A 217 1.50 12.16 -2.52
N LEU A 218 0.64 11.14 -2.58
CA LEU A 218 -0.81 11.30 -2.38
C LEU A 218 -1.12 11.99 -1.05
N ALA A 219 -0.47 11.58 0.04
CA ALA A 219 -0.67 12.24 1.33
C ALA A 219 -0.23 13.70 1.30
N LEU A 220 0.93 14.02 0.73
CA LEU A 220 1.40 15.40 0.60
C LEU A 220 0.42 16.26 -0.21
N GLN A 221 -0.07 15.75 -1.34
CA GLN A 221 -1.05 16.41 -2.19
C GLN A 221 -2.39 16.65 -1.46
N MET A 222 -2.78 15.75 -0.56
CA MET A 222 -3.98 15.89 0.26
C MET A 222 -3.79 16.74 1.52
N GLY A 223 -2.58 17.27 1.78
CA GLY A 223 -2.27 17.98 3.03
C GLY A 223 -2.19 17.05 4.26
N GLY A 224 -1.93 15.77 4.02
CA GLY A 224 -1.78 14.73 5.03
C GLY A 224 -0.59 14.95 5.95
N VAL A 225 -0.62 14.26 7.09
CA VAL A 225 0.41 14.37 8.12
C VAL A 225 1.48 13.32 7.87
N LEU A 226 2.71 13.78 7.64
CA LEU A 226 3.89 12.94 7.63
C LEU A 226 4.63 13.07 8.95
N ASN A 227 5.00 11.95 9.54
CA ASN A 227 5.85 11.92 10.71
C ASN A 227 6.69 10.64 10.76
N THR A 228 7.88 10.77 11.32
CA THR A 228 8.80 9.67 11.54
C THR A 228 9.05 9.50 13.01
N VAL A 229 9.14 8.24 13.43
CA VAL A 229 9.45 7.87 14.82
C VAL A 229 10.87 7.33 14.84
N ALA A 230 11.72 7.87 15.72
CA ALA A 230 13.09 7.41 15.89
C ALA A 230 13.14 5.89 16.19
N VAL A 231 14.18 5.22 15.69
CA VAL A 231 14.38 3.77 15.83
C VAL A 231 14.25 3.31 17.29
N ASN A 232 14.88 4.04 18.21
CA ASN A 232 14.94 3.73 19.63
C ASN A 232 13.82 4.36 20.47
N ALA A 233 12.85 5.06 19.85
CA ALA A 233 11.74 5.64 20.60
C ALA A 233 10.96 4.52 21.31
N THR A 234 10.43 4.80 22.50
CA THR A 234 9.51 3.89 23.17
C THR A 234 8.13 3.94 22.49
N ALA A 235 7.37 2.85 22.57
CA ALA A 235 5.96 2.86 22.22
C ALA A 235 5.11 2.73 23.49
N ALA A 236 3.92 3.31 23.46
CA ALA A 236 2.97 3.20 24.56
C ALA A 236 1.96 2.10 24.27
N ALA A 237 1.48 1.45 25.33
CA ALA A 237 0.30 0.62 25.23
C ALA A 237 -0.89 1.46 24.73
N SER A 238 -1.71 0.88 23.87
CA SER A 238 -2.85 1.58 23.29
C SER A 238 -4.00 0.62 22.96
N SER A 239 -5.22 1.15 23.00
CA SER A 239 -6.43 0.41 22.65
C SER A 239 -7.19 1.22 21.59
N SER A 240 -7.02 0.85 20.32
CA SER A 240 -7.57 1.62 19.21
C SER A 240 -8.84 0.97 18.66
N GLN A 241 -9.73 1.79 18.09
CA GLN A 241 -10.91 1.32 17.38
C GLN A 241 -10.49 0.32 16.30
N GLY A 242 -11.11 -0.86 16.26
CA GLY A 242 -10.99 -1.84 15.16
C GLY A 242 -12.19 -1.75 14.22
N SER A 243 -13.37 -2.12 14.72
CA SER A 243 -14.67 -1.92 14.07
C SER A 243 -15.81 -2.02 15.09
N LEU A 244 -16.91 -1.31 14.87
CA LEU A 244 -18.14 -1.47 15.67
C LEU A 244 -19.34 -1.61 14.74
N ALA A 245 -20.09 -2.70 14.89
CA ALA A 245 -21.43 -2.85 14.35
C ALA A 245 -22.41 -2.85 15.52
N TYR A 246 -23.21 -1.80 15.65
CA TYR A 246 -24.12 -1.58 16.78
C TYR A 246 -25.55 -1.40 16.27
N THR A 247 -26.42 -2.35 16.58
CA THR A 247 -27.86 -2.21 16.32
C THR A 247 -28.53 -1.58 17.53
N ASP A 248 -28.28 -2.16 18.70
CA ASP A 248 -28.74 -1.71 20.00
C ASP A 248 -27.85 -2.33 21.10
N ALA A 249 -28.15 -2.04 22.37
CA ALA A 249 -27.37 -2.54 23.51
C ALA A 249 -27.39 -4.08 23.65
N GLN A 250 -28.35 -4.77 23.03
CA GLN A 250 -28.50 -6.22 23.04
C GLN A 250 -27.89 -6.90 21.80
N ASN A 251 -27.57 -6.13 20.76
CA ASN A 251 -27.15 -6.61 19.45
C ASN A 251 -25.99 -5.76 18.90
N TRP A 252 -24.76 -6.18 19.20
CA TRP A 252 -23.56 -5.49 18.73
C TRP A 252 -22.38 -6.45 18.57
N ARG A 253 -21.43 -6.06 17.71
CA ARG A 253 -20.12 -6.70 17.57
C ARG A 253 -19.04 -5.63 17.54
N LEU A 254 -18.01 -5.84 18.34
CA LEU A 254 -16.90 -4.93 18.53
C LEU A 254 -15.59 -5.65 18.23
N ALA A 255 -14.72 -5.01 17.47
CA ALA A 255 -13.31 -5.33 17.41
C ALA A 255 -12.50 -4.13 17.93
N VAL A 256 -11.61 -4.40 18.87
CA VAL A 256 -10.63 -3.46 19.40
C VAL A 256 -9.25 -3.95 19.01
N ARG A 257 -8.31 -3.02 18.84
CA ARG A 257 -6.93 -3.33 18.49
C ARG A 257 -6.00 -2.83 19.57
N ASP A 258 -5.50 -3.78 20.35
CA ASP A 258 -4.70 -3.53 21.54
C ASP A 258 -3.21 -3.75 21.24
N SER A 259 -2.38 -2.79 21.60
CA SER A 259 -0.92 -2.88 21.58
C SER A 259 -0.42 -2.80 23.00
N ASP A 260 0.52 -3.66 23.36
CA ASP A 260 1.21 -3.61 24.66
C ASP A 260 2.31 -2.54 24.71
N GLY A 261 2.61 -1.91 23.58
CA GLY A 261 3.65 -0.88 23.47
C GLY A 261 5.06 -1.45 23.34
N THR A 262 5.20 -2.75 23.11
CA THR A 262 6.49 -3.36 22.81
C THR A 262 6.89 -3.14 21.36
N VAL A 263 8.19 -2.95 21.15
CA VAL A 263 8.80 -2.76 19.83
C VAL A 263 9.74 -3.93 19.58
N ASP A 264 9.56 -4.64 18.47
CA ASP A 264 10.44 -5.75 18.10
C ASP A 264 11.80 -5.24 17.55
N ALA A 265 12.73 -6.17 17.30
CA ALA A 265 14.04 -5.84 16.75
C ALA A 265 14.00 -5.17 15.35
N ASN A 266 12.87 -5.32 14.65
CA ASN A 266 12.64 -4.70 13.34
C ASN A 266 11.91 -3.36 13.46
N GLY A 267 11.62 -2.88 14.67
CA GLY A 267 10.94 -1.59 14.92
C GLY A 267 9.42 -1.65 14.82
N ASN A 268 8.83 -2.84 14.73
CA ASN A 268 7.38 -2.98 14.66
C ASN A 268 6.77 -3.01 16.06
N THR A 269 5.58 -2.43 16.19
CA THR A 269 4.71 -2.65 17.34
C THR A 269 3.74 -3.78 17.06
N GLN A 270 3.52 -4.62 18.07
CA GLN A 270 2.52 -5.68 18.01
C GLN A 270 1.16 -5.13 18.39
N GLN A 271 0.14 -5.49 17.60
CA GLN A 271 -1.23 -5.12 17.87
C GLN A 271 -2.15 -6.32 17.68
N PHE A 272 -2.90 -6.69 18.71
CA PHE A 272 -3.80 -7.84 18.72
C PHE A 272 -5.24 -7.36 18.51
N GLU A 273 -5.97 -8.04 17.65
CA GLU A 273 -7.40 -7.79 17.50
C GLU A 273 -8.17 -8.59 18.55
N ARG A 274 -8.93 -7.89 19.40
CA ARG A 274 -9.80 -8.47 20.41
C ARG A 274 -11.24 -8.22 20.02
N ARG A 275 -12.02 -9.29 19.92
CA ARG A 275 -13.43 -9.22 19.57
C ARG A 275 -14.31 -9.49 20.79
N SER A 276 -15.42 -8.78 20.86
CA SER A 276 -16.51 -8.99 21.81
C SER A 276 -17.84 -8.71 21.11
N GLY A 277 -18.94 -9.17 21.68
CA GLY A 277 -20.25 -8.93 21.10
C GLY A 277 -21.39 -9.45 21.94
N MET A 278 -22.58 -8.99 21.61
CA MET A 278 -23.84 -9.40 22.20
C MET A 278 -24.85 -9.68 21.08
N SER A 279 -25.68 -10.69 21.26
CA SER A 279 -26.79 -11.01 20.37
C SER A 279 -28.00 -11.41 21.21
N ALA A 280 -29.14 -10.76 21.00
CA ALA A 280 -30.36 -10.94 21.79
C ALA A 280 -30.10 -10.89 23.31
N GLY A 281 -29.21 -9.99 23.76
CA GLY A 281 -28.87 -9.79 25.17
C GLY A 281 -27.87 -10.79 25.76
N ALA A 282 -27.44 -11.80 24.99
CA ALA A 282 -26.45 -12.78 25.42
C ALA A 282 -25.07 -12.48 24.83
N ALA A 283 -24.03 -12.59 25.65
CA ALA A 283 -22.64 -12.43 25.20
C ALA A 283 -22.27 -13.52 24.17
N LEU A 284 -21.57 -13.13 23.10
CA LEU A 284 -21.09 -14.07 22.09
C LEU A 284 -19.88 -14.85 22.60
N SER A 285 -19.87 -16.15 22.36
CA SER A 285 -18.72 -17.03 22.61
C SER A 285 -17.57 -16.75 21.64
N ALA A 286 -16.37 -17.20 21.99
CA ALA A 286 -15.20 -17.13 21.10
C ALA A 286 -15.46 -17.81 19.75
N ALA A 287 -16.17 -18.94 19.72
CA ALA A 287 -16.55 -19.63 18.49
C ALA A 287 -17.55 -18.82 17.63
N GLN A 288 -18.34 -17.92 18.20
CA GLN A 288 -19.22 -17.03 17.42
C GLN A 288 -18.49 -15.76 16.92
N LEU A 289 -17.43 -15.34 17.62
CA LEU A 289 -16.60 -14.19 17.24
C LEU A 289 -15.49 -14.57 16.24
N TYR A 290 -15.03 -15.83 16.33
CA TYR A 290 -14.03 -16.47 15.48
C TYR A 290 -14.55 -17.86 15.03
N PRO A 291 -15.46 -17.89 14.03
CA PRO A 291 -16.18 -19.09 13.60
C PRO A 291 -15.33 -20.34 13.42
N THR A 292 -15.86 -21.48 13.86
CA THR A 292 -15.36 -22.84 13.55
C THR A 292 -16.39 -23.61 12.73
N PRO A 293 -16.00 -24.45 11.75
CA PRO A 293 -14.63 -24.72 11.31
C PRO A 293 -13.94 -23.46 10.75
N ALA A 294 -12.69 -23.29 11.16
CA ALA A 294 -12.00 -22.03 10.96
C ALA A 294 -11.58 -21.86 9.51
N SER A 295 -11.63 -20.61 9.03
CA SER A 295 -10.83 -20.22 7.89
C SER A 295 -9.36 -20.14 8.30
N VAL A 296 -8.46 -20.68 7.49
CA VAL A 296 -7.03 -20.45 7.61
C VAL A 296 -6.52 -19.67 6.40
N THR A 297 -5.53 -18.82 6.63
CA THR A 297 -4.92 -17.99 5.60
C THR A 297 -3.45 -18.35 5.49
N LEU A 298 -2.93 -18.37 4.28
CA LEU A 298 -1.51 -18.61 4.03
C LEU A 298 -0.72 -17.37 4.45
N THR A 299 0.23 -17.58 5.35
CA THR A 299 1.12 -16.56 5.91
C THR A 299 2.56 -16.75 5.43
N ASP A 300 3.48 -15.89 5.85
CA ASP A 300 4.92 -16.05 5.55
C ASP A 300 5.49 -17.35 6.16
N THR A 301 4.85 -17.92 7.20
CA THR A 301 5.31 -19.10 7.95
C THR A 301 4.43 -20.35 7.76
N GLY A 302 3.40 -20.28 6.90
CA GLY A 302 2.49 -21.40 6.63
C GLY A 302 1.01 -21.05 6.86
N TRP A 303 0.14 -22.05 6.92
CA TRP A 303 -1.28 -21.85 7.19
C TRP A 303 -1.53 -21.46 8.64
N ASN A 304 -2.17 -20.31 8.88
CA ASN A 304 -2.51 -19.86 10.23
C ASN A 304 -3.96 -19.37 10.31
N ARG A 305 -4.54 -19.43 11.51
CA ARG A 305 -5.82 -18.79 11.81
C ARG A 305 -5.59 -17.32 12.11
N CYS A 306 -6.32 -16.45 11.41
CA CYS A 306 -6.32 -15.01 11.68
C CYS A 306 -7.39 -14.65 12.72
N ASP A 307 -7.34 -15.31 13.88
CA ASP A 307 -8.34 -15.20 14.96
C ASP A 307 -7.95 -14.23 16.09
N GLY A 308 -7.04 -13.31 15.78
CA GLY A 308 -6.53 -12.34 16.75
C GLY A 308 -5.40 -12.88 17.63
N THR A 309 -5.04 -14.18 17.51
CA THR A 309 -3.85 -14.74 18.16
C THR A 309 -2.56 -14.24 17.52
N PRO A 310 -2.39 -14.27 16.17
CA PRO A 310 -1.22 -13.69 15.55
C PRO A 310 -1.30 -12.16 15.60
N PRO A 311 -0.22 -11.46 15.98
CA PRO A 311 -0.21 -10.02 16.04
C PRO A 311 -0.30 -9.40 14.64
N ARG A 312 -0.86 -8.20 14.58
CA ARG A 312 -0.59 -7.24 13.52
C ARG A 312 0.73 -6.57 13.83
N LEU A 313 1.70 -6.66 12.94
CA LEU A 313 2.96 -5.94 13.07
C LEU A 313 2.84 -4.62 12.33
N ASN A 314 2.98 -3.51 13.03
CA ASN A 314 2.90 -2.18 12.44
C ASN A 314 4.24 -1.47 12.56
N THR A 315 4.73 -0.88 11.46
CA THR A 315 5.78 0.14 11.58
C THR A 315 5.17 1.41 12.17
N ARG A 316 6.02 2.25 12.75
CA ARG A 316 5.60 3.47 13.47
C ARG A 316 5.79 4.71 12.60
N GLY A 317 4.89 5.68 12.73
CA GLY A 317 4.86 6.91 11.95
C GLY A 317 3.74 6.95 10.91
N SER A 318 3.71 8.00 10.11
CA SER A 318 2.85 8.17 8.95
C SER A 318 3.74 8.65 7.81
N PRO A 319 3.87 7.90 6.71
CA PRO A 319 3.23 6.61 6.40
C PRO A 319 3.66 5.46 7.31
N SER A 320 2.91 4.35 7.31
CA SER A 320 3.23 3.13 8.05
C SER A 320 2.91 1.90 7.23
N ARG A 321 3.45 0.77 7.67
CA ARG A 321 3.20 -0.55 7.10
C ARG A 321 2.52 -1.43 8.12
N THR A 322 1.62 -2.27 7.66
CA THR A 322 1.02 -3.31 8.50
C THR A 322 1.23 -4.67 7.85
N ARG A 323 1.74 -5.63 8.63
CA ARG A 323 1.63 -7.06 8.33
C ARG A 323 0.55 -7.65 9.21
N TYR A 324 -0.55 -8.06 8.59
CA TYR A 324 -1.67 -8.70 9.25
C TYR A 324 -1.53 -10.23 9.15
N CYS A 325 -1.75 -10.92 10.27
CA CYS A 325 -1.76 -12.39 10.34
C CYS A 325 -0.48 -13.00 9.76
N ASP A 326 0.66 -12.71 10.38
CA ASP A 326 2.00 -13.19 9.98
C ASP A 326 2.34 -12.92 8.51
N GLY A 327 1.93 -11.76 7.99
CA GLY A 327 2.24 -11.33 6.63
C GLY A 327 1.29 -11.87 5.56
N ALA A 328 0.25 -12.61 5.93
CA ALA A 328 -0.82 -13.02 5.01
C ALA A 328 -1.43 -11.84 4.25
N THR A 329 -1.57 -10.69 4.90
CA THR A 329 -1.97 -9.45 4.23
C THR A 329 -1.05 -8.31 4.62
N ARG A 330 -0.65 -7.50 3.65
CA ARG A 330 0.30 -6.41 3.78
C ARG A 330 -0.35 -5.12 3.34
N PHE A 331 -0.22 -4.09 4.17
CA PHE A 331 -0.74 -2.76 3.88
C PHE A 331 0.38 -1.74 3.93
N TYR A 332 0.28 -0.74 3.06
CA TYR A 332 0.93 0.54 3.21
C TYR A 332 -0.15 1.58 3.48
N SER A 333 -0.01 2.34 4.56
CA SER A 333 -1.03 3.26 5.05
C SER A 333 -0.45 4.64 5.28
N VAL A 334 -1.24 5.68 5.02
CA VAL A 334 -0.84 7.07 5.29
C VAL A 334 -2.03 7.88 5.80
N THR A 335 -1.77 8.77 6.75
CA THR A 335 -2.79 9.68 7.29
C THR A 335 -2.94 10.89 6.37
N VAL A 336 -4.13 11.04 5.79
CA VAL A 336 -4.44 12.12 4.84
C VAL A 336 -5.23 13.26 5.47
N ALA A 337 -5.85 13.03 6.63
CA ALA A 337 -6.52 14.07 7.39
C ALA A 337 -6.57 13.73 8.88
N GLU A 338 -6.37 14.75 9.72
CA GLU A 338 -6.68 14.72 11.15
C GLU A 338 -7.62 15.88 11.47
N GLN A 339 -8.72 15.59 12.16
CA GLN A 339 -9.71 16.59 12.55
C GLN A 339 -9.89 16.54 14.07
N ASP A 340 -9.68 17.67 14.74
CA ASP A 340 -10.10 17.83 16.13
C ASP A 340 -11.64 17.79 16.20
N VAL A 341 -12.15 16.88 17.02
CA VAL A 341 -13.58 16.70 17.25
C VAL A 341 -13.97 16.97 18.71
N SER A 342 -13.07 17.50 19.53
CA SER A 342 -13.39 17.91 20.90
C SER A 342 -14.57 18.88 20.96
N GLY A 343 -15.48 18.62 21.89
CA GLY A 343 -16.74 19.36 22.05
C GLY A 343 -17.80 19.08 20.99
N LYS A 344 -17.50 18.33 19.92
CA LYS A 344 -18.49 17.99 18.89
C LYS A 344 -19.47 16.92 19.39
N PRO A 345 -20.75 16.95 18.96
CA PRO A 345 -21.71 15.89 19.27
C PRO A 345 -21.24 14.53 18.73
N MET A 346 -21.35 13.49 19.56
CA MET A 346 -20.97 12.12 19.16
C MET A 346 -21.81 11.61 17.99
N ALA A 347 -23.09 11.98 17.93
CA ALA A 347 -24.00 11.62 16.85
C ALA A 347 -23.55 12.16 15.49
N ASP A 348 -23.07 13.41 15.44
CA ASP A 348 -22.62 14.06 14.20
C ASP A 348 -21.36 13.40 13.65
N VAL A 349 -20.38 13.11 14.53
CA VAL A 349 -19.15 12.40 14.12
C VAL A 349 -19.46 10.96 13.73
N ALA A 350 -20.38 10.28 14.41
CA ALA A 350 -20.82 8.94 14.02
C ALA A 350 -21.47 8.94 12.62
N ALA A 351 -22.30 9.95 12.32
CA ALA A 351 -22.86 10.14 10.99
C ALA A 351 -21.77 10.42 9.95
N GLN A 352 -20.79 11.28 10.26
CA GLN A 352 -19.64 11.56 9.40
C GLN A 352 -18.81 10.30 9.11
N MET A 353 -18.52 9.47 10.13
CA MET A 353 -17.78 8.22 9.97
C MET A 353 -18.51 7.22 9.08
N GLN A 354 -19.84 7.15 9.17
CA GLN A 354 -20.64 6.26 8.33
C GLN A 354 -20.80 6.79 6.90
N ALA A 355 -20.93 8.10 6.72
CA ALA A 355 -21.02 8.73 5.39
C ALA A 355 -19.70 8.67 4.61
N GLY A 356 -18.57 8.69 5.32
CA GLY A 356 -17.25 8.62 4.70
C GLY A 356 -16.74 9.94 4.13
N ASN A 357 -15.79 9.87 3.21
CA ASN A 357 -15.19 11.00 2.53
C ASN A 357 -15.52 10.95 1.03
N SER A 358 -16.33 11.89 0.55
CA SER A 358 -16.80 11.93 -0.83
C SER A 358 -15.69 12.18 -1.85
N GLN A 359 -14.64 12.92 -1.50
CA GLN A 359 -13.49 13.14 -2.39
C GLN A 359 -12.71 11.85 -2.61
N LEU A 360 -12.42 11.11 -1.52
CA LEU A 360 -11.76 9.81 -1.60
C LEU A 360 -12.60 8.79 -2.38
N SER A 361 -13.90 8.71 -2.10
CA SER A 361 -14.81 7.84 -2.85
C SER A 361 -14.89 8.23 -4.33
N GLY A 362 -14.92 9.53 -4.64
CA GLY A 362 -14.89 10.04 -6.02
C GLY A 362 -13.60 9.69 -6.78
N ASN A 363 -12.49 9.54 -6.06
CA ASN A 363 -11.20 9.11 -6.59
C ASN A 363 -11.01 7.57 -6.54
N GLY A 364 -12.09 6.81 -6.32
CA GLY A 364 -12.08 5.35 -6.40
C GLY A 364 -11.65 4.61 -5.13
N PHE A 365 -11.30 5.31 -4.05
CA PHE A 365 -10.91 4.67 -2.79
C PHE A 365 -12.13 4.06 -2.09
N GLN A 366 -12.06 2.77 -1.77
CA GLN A 366 -13.15 2.08 -1.08
C GLN A 366 -13.14 2.36 0.43
N GLN A 367 -14.27 2.78 0.98
CA GLN A 367 -14.39 2.92 2.43
C GLN A 367 -14.44 1.56 3.11
N THR A 368 -13.48 1.28 3.98
CA THR A 368 -13.59 0.18 4.93
C THR A 368 -14.32 0.70 6.17
N ALA A 369 -15.58 0.28 6.34
CA ALA A 369 -16.41 0.70 7.47
C ALA A 369 -15.78 0.29 8.81
N THR A 370 -15.58 1.28 9.70
CA THR A 370 -15.08 1.11 11.07
C THR A 370 -16.17 1.32 12.10
N LEU A 371 -17.30 1.87 11.69
CA LEU A 371 -18.50 2.12 12.48
C LEU A 371 -19.71 1.86 11.59
N THR A 372 -20.66 1.08 12.10
CA THR A 372 -21.98 0.90 11.52
C THR A 372 -22.97 0.93 12.68
N MET A 373 -23.89 1.88 12.65
CA MET A 373 -24.90 2.08 13.68
C MET A 373 -26.28 2.13 13.05
N ALA A 374 -27.20 1.29 13.54
CA ALA A 374 -28.59 1.34 13.08
C ALA A 374 -29.30 2.63 13.51
N SER A 375 -28.90 3.20 14.65
CA SER A 375 -29.41 4.47 15.17
C SER A 375 -28.36 5.17 16.01
N VAL A 376 -28.30 6.51 15.92
CA VAL A 376 -27.45 7.36 16.78
C VAL A 376 -28.14 7.78 18.08
N ALA A 377 -29.41 7.43 18.28
CA ALA A 377 -30.18 7.81 19.48
C ALA A 377 -29.48 7.47 20.82
N PRO A 378 -28.78 6.32 20.97
CA PRO A 378 -28.06 5.99 22.21
C PRO A 378 -26.91 6.95 22.56
N LEU A 379 -26.41 7.72 21.58
CA LEU A 379 -25.38 8.74 21.82
C LEU A 379 -25.95 10.00 22.48
N GLY A 380 -27.28 10.22 22.39
CA GLY A 380 -27.96 11.37 22.99
C GLY A 380 -27.31 12.70 22.62
N SER A 381 -27.16 13.58 23.62
CA SER A 381 -26.47 14.87 23.51
C SER A 381 -24.99 14.81 23.91
N ALA A 382 -24.40 13.61 24.00
CA ALA A 382 -23.02 13.45 24.42
C ALA A 382 -22.05 14.10 23.42
N THR A 383 -20.99 14.71 23.93
CA THR A 383 -19.94 15.35 23.13
C THR A 383 -18.59 14.70 23.40
N PHE A 384 -17.68 14.81 22.43
CA PHE A 384 -16.33 14.29 22.61
C PHE A 384 -15.52 15.13 23.63
N PRO A 385 -14.72 14.48 24.48
CA PRO A 385 -13.82 15.18 25.40
C PRO A 385 -12.66 15.86 24.65
N ALA A 386 -11.95 16.73 25.37
CA ALA A 386 -10.71 17.36 24.91
C ALA A 386 -9.67 16.31 24.43
N GLY A 387 -8.96 16.62 23.34
CA GLY A 387 -7.97 15.72 22.74
C GLY A 387 -8.57 14.59 21.89
N SER A 388 -9.85 14.67 21.52
CA SER A 388 -10.48 13.69 20.62
C SER A 388 -10.21 14.05 19.17
N VAL A 389 -9.66 13.10 18.41
CA VAL A 389 -9.28 13.32 17.01
C VAL A 389 -9.92 12.26 16.12
N LEU A 390 -10.47 12.71 15.00
CA LEU A 390 -10.92 11.85 13.91
C LEU A 390 -9.84 11.80 12.83
N ARG A 391 -9.35 10.60 12.52
CA ARG A 391 -8.27 10.37 11.56
C ARG A 391 -8.78 9.67 10.32
N THR A 392 -8.41 10.17 9.15
CA THR A 392 -8.63 9.49 7.87
C THR A 392 -7.31 8.93 7.37
N ASN A 393 -7.26 7.60 7.24
CA ASN A 393 -6.11 6.89 6.71
C ASN A 393 -6.46 6.27 5.37
N VAL A 394 -5.65 6.54 4.35
CA VAL A 394 -5.64 5.80 3.09
C VAL A 394 -4.73 4.60 3.25
N SER A 395 -5.07 3.47 2.62
CA SER A 395 -4.30 2.24 2.66
C SER A 395 -4.32 1.51 1.33
N ALA A 396 -3.15 1.08 0.88
CA ALA A 396 -2.99 0.15 -0.24
C ALA A 396 -2.73 -1.26 0.30
N GLN A 397 -3.48 -2.25 -0.19
CA GLN A 397 -3.22 -3.66 0.05
C GLN A 397 -2.20 -4.17 -0.98
N LEU A 398 -1.03 -4.60 -0.52
CA LEU A 398 0.11 -4.90 -1.39
C LEU A 398 0.16 -6.36 -1.88
N ASN A 399 -0.73 -7.23 -1.36
CA ASN A 399 -0.81 -8.63 -1.75
C ASN A 399 -2.25 -9.17 -1.63
N GLN A 400 -2.56 -10.25 -2.36
CA GLN A 400 -3.84 -10.95 -2.25
C GLN A 400 -3.70 -12.23 -1.43
N ALA A 401 -4.36 -12.27 -0.29
CA ALA A 401 -4.31 -13.39 0.65
C ALA A 401 -4.89 -14.67 0.03
N ILE A 402 -4.31 -15.82 0.38
CA ILE A 402 -4.79 -17.15 -0.02
C ILE A 402 -5.46 -17.79 1.19
N THR A 403 -6.69 -18.28 1.04
CA THR A 403 -7.49 -18.82 2.14
C THR A 403 -8.00 -20.22 1.86
N ILE A 404 -8.04 -21.04 2.90
CA ILE A 404 -8.99 -22.15 3.02
C ILE A 404 -10.16 -21.57 3.81
N ASN A 405 -11.32 -21.41 3.19
CA ASN A 405 -12.43 -20.68 3.79
C ASN A 405 -13.07 -21.45 4.94
N ASN A 406 -13.14 -22.78 4.80
CA ASN A 406 -13.75 -23.64 5.79
C ASN A 406 -13.00 -24.97 5.82
N THR A 407 -12.23 -25.18 6.88
CA THR A 407 -11.40 -26.38 7.09
C THR A 407 -12.18 -27.69 7.28
N ALA A 408 -13.51 -27.68 7.38
CA ALA A 408 -14.31 -28.90 7.34
C ALA A 408 -14.82 -29.22 5.93
N THR A 409 -15.29 -28.21 5.18
CA THR A 409 -15.95 -28.44 3.88
C THR A 409 -15.00 -28.34 2.70
N ASP A 410 -13.84 -27.71 2.87
CA ASP A 410 -12.83 -27.59 1.81
C ASP A 410 -11.87 -28.79 1.74
N LEU A 411 -11.92 -29.70 2.72
CA LEU A 411 -11.18 -30.95 2.71
C LEU A 411 -11.69 -31.84 1.58
N LEU A 412 -10.80 -32.23 0.66
CA LEU A 412 -11.19 -33.01 -0.51
C LEU A 412 -11.41 -34.48 -0.14
N ALA A 413 -12.51 -35.04 -0.67
CA ALA A 413 -12.84 -36.45 -0.58
C ALA A 413 -12.78 -37.04 0.86
N GLY A 414 -13.17 -36.24 1.85
CA GLY A 414 -13.16 -36.65 3.27
C GLY A 414 -11.78 -36.98 3.82
N GLY A 415 -10.70 -36.45 3.21
CA GLY A 415 -9.33 -36.74 3.62
C GLY A 415 -8.71 -37.97 2.94
N ALA A 416 -9.31 -38.49 1.87
CA ALA A 416 -8.75 -39.59 1.09
C ALA A 416 -7.40 -39.24 0.42
N PHE A 417 -7.07 -37.95 0.31
CA PHE A 417 -5.80 -37.48 -0.25
C PHE A 417 -4.99 -36.74 0.79
N THR A 418 -3.74 -37.17 0.97
CA THR A 418 -2.78 -36.58 1.91
C THR A 418 -1.71 -35.74 1.20
N THR A 419 -1.50 -35.93 -0.10
CA THR A 419 -0.57 -35.15 -0.94
C THR A 419 -1.20 -34.72 -2.26
N LEU A 420 -0.64 -33.68 -2.88
CA LEU A 420 -1.06 -33.23 -4.22
C LEU A 420 -0.83 -34.31 -5.28
N GLU A 421 0.23 -35.11 -5.17
CA GLU A 421 0.49 -36.24 -6.08
C GLU A 421 -0.60 -37.30 -5.99
N ALA A 422 -1.03 -37.65 -4.77
CA ALA A 422 -2.11 -38.60 -4.56
C ALA A 422 -3.43 -38.08 -5.12
N LEU A 423 -3.70 -36.77 -4.98
CA LEU A 423 -4.85 -36.12 -5.59
C LEU A 423 -4.79 -36.22 -7.12
N ILE A 424 -3.64 -35.92 -7.73
CA ILE A 424 -3.42 -35.96 -9.19
C ILE A 424 -3.67 -37.37 -9.72
N ALA A 425 -3.04 -38.38 -9.12
CA ALA A 425 -3.19 -39.77 -9.52
C ALA A 425 -4.61 -40.32 -9.29
N GLY A 426 -5.29 -39.87 -8.23
CA GLY A 426 -6.61 -40.35 -7.84
C GLY A 426 -7.80 -39.67 -8.52
N ARG A 427 -7.55 -38.67 -9.38
CA ARG A 427 -8.58 -37.91 -10.10
C ARG A 427 -8.26 -37.76 -11.59
N PRO A 428 -7.98 -38.86 -12.33
CA PRO A 428 -7.69 -38.77 -13.75
C PRO A 428 -8.94 -38.44 -14.56
N ALA A 429 -8.79 -37.67 -15.64
CA ALA A 429 -9.88 -37.31 -16.54
C ALA A 429 -10.56 -38.53 -17.19
N SER A 430 -9.83 -39.65 -17.33
CA SER A 430 -10.36 -40.93 -17.83
C SER A 430 -11.36 -41.60 -16.89
N ALA A 431 -11.41 -41.21 -15.60
CA ALA A 431 -12.35 -41.75 -14.60
C ALA A 431 -13.58 -40.84 -14.37
N VAL A 432 -13.74 -39.77 -15.15
CA VAL A 432 -14.84 -38.81 -14.97
C VAL A 432 -16.16 -39.37 -15.50
N ASN A 433 -17.18 -39.37 -14.66
CA ASN A 433 -18.57 -39.58 -15.07
C ASN A 433 -19.23 -38.22 -15.34
N LEU A 434 -19.45 -37.89 -16.61
CA LEU A 434 -20.03 -36.60 -17.00
C LEU A 434 -21.49 -36.44 -16.58
N ALA A 435 -22.27 -37.51 -16.47
CA ALA A 435 -23.67 -37.42 -16.07
C ALA A 435 -23.81 -37.00 -14.58
N THR A 436 -22.93 -37.50 -13.72
CA THR A 436 -23.04 -37.32 -12.25
C THR A 436 -21.96 -36.43 -11.64
N ALA A 437 -21.07 -35.88 -12.46
CA ALA A 437 -19.82 -35.24 -12.03
C ALA A 437 -18.88 -36.14 -11.19
N GLY A 438 -19.13 -37.46 -11.15
CA GLY A 438 -18.32 -38.42 -10.41
C GLY A 438 -16.87 -38.40 -10.89
N GLY A 439 -15.91 -38.55 -9.96
CA GLY A 439 -14.48 -38.54 -10.27
C GLY A 439 -13.86 -37.16 -10.49
N THR A 440 -14.65 -36.07 -10.43
CA THR A 440 -14.16 -34.69 -10.57
C THR A 440 -13.86 -34.01 -9.22
N LEU A 441 -13.11 -32.92 -9.26
CA LEU A 441 -12.81 -32.03 -8.14
C LEU A 441 -13.55 -30.69 -8.28
N PRO A 442 -14.00 -30.07 -7.17
CA PRO A 442 -14.63 -28.76 -7.24
C PRO A 442 -13.62 -27.66 -7.63
N LEU A 443 -14.06 -26.68 -8.42
CA LEU A 443 -13.34 -25.44 -8.74
C LEU A 443 -14.16 -24.16 -8.48
N GLY A 444 -15.40 -24.28 -8.01
CA GLY A 444 -16.24 -23.14 -7.62
C GLY A 444 -17.51 -23.03 -8.45
N ILE A 445 -18.22 -21.92 -8.28
CA ILE A 445 -19.47 -21.62 -8.98
C ILE A 445 -19.12 -20.72 -10.17
N GLN A 446 -19.63 -21.03 -11.36
CA GLN A 446 -19.48 -20.17 -12.53
C GLN A 446 -20.56 -19.10 -12.56
N ASP A 447 -21.81 -19.53 -12.37
CA ASP A 447 -23.03 -18.72 -12.38
C ASP A 447 -24.13 -19.44 -11.58
N ASP A 448 -25.34 -18.87 -11.55
CA ASP A 448 -26.48 -19.36 -10.75
C ASP A 448 -26.97 -20.78 -11.12
N THR A 449 -26.53 -21.30 -12.26
CA THR A 449 -26.95 -22.61 -12.80
C THR A 449 -25.79 -23.58 -13.04
N HIS A 450 -24.54 -23.15 -12.82
CA HIS A 450 -23.36 -23.95 -13.16
C HIS A 450 -22.25 -23.91 -12.10
N SER A 451 -21.64 -25.08 -11.88
CA SER A 451 -20.39 -25.25 -11.15
C SER A 451 -19.23 -25.58 -12.09
N LEU A 452 -18.03 -25.15 -11.71
CA LEU A 452 -16.78 -25.57 -12.34
C LEU A 452 -16.20 -26.78 -11.61
N ARG A 453 -15.74 -27.75 -12.39
CA ARG A 453 -15.11 -28.98 -11.92
C ARG A 453 -13.81 -29.25 -12.67
N ALA A 454 -12.94 -30.08 -12.13
CA ALA A 454 -11.69 -30.47 -12.79
C ALA A 454 -11.33 -31.95 -12.61
N ALA A 455 -10.52 -32.46 -13.52
CA ALA A 455 -9.79 -33.73 -13.39
C ALA A 455 -8.46 -33.64 -14.15
N PHE A 456 -7.48 -34.44 -13.75
CA PHE A 456 -6.11 -34.36 -14.29
C PHE A 456 -5.97 -35.18 -15.57
N VAL A 457 -5.43 -34.58 -16.62
CA VAL A 457 -5.15 -35.26 -17.89
C VAL A 457 -3.78 -35.92 -17.82
N ASP A 458 -2.78 -35.19 -17.31
CA ASP A 458 -1.40 -35.63 -17.16
C ASP A 458 -0.71 -34.88 -15.99
N GLY A 459 0.63 -35.00 -15.90
CA GLY A 459 1.46 -34.37 -14.87
C GLY A 459 1.58 -32.83 -14.94
N SER A 460 0.94 -32.18 -15.91
CA SER A 460 1.01 -30.73 -16.12
C SER A 460 -0.29 -30.10 -16.63
N THR A 461 -1.27 -30.91 -17.07
CA THR A 461 -2.52 -30.47 -17.67
C THR A 461 -3.73 -31.03 -16.91
N LEU A 462 -4.75 -30.19 -16.70
CA LEU A 462 -6.05 -30.60 -16.20
C LEU A 462 -7.18 -30.19 -17.16
N GLN A 463 -8.23 -30.99 -17.19
CA GLN A 463 -9.47 -30.69 -17.89
C GLN A 463 -10.43 -29.98 -16.93
N ILE A 464 -10.91 -28.80 -17.32
CA ILE A 464 -12.00 -28.09 -16.66
C ILE A 464 -13.31 -28.50 -17.31
N TYR A 465 -14.31 -28.76 -16.48
CA TYR A 465 -15.68 -29.02 -16.88
C TYR A 465 -16.61 -27.95 -16.31
N ARG A 466 -17.66 -27.63 -17.08
CA ARG A 466 -18.83 -26.90 -16.59
C ARG A 466 -19.96 -27.90 -16.39
N CYS A 467 -20.53 -27.93 -15.19
CA CYS A 467 -21.61 -28.84 -14.82
C CYS A 467 -22.83 -28.03 -14.39
N ASN A 468 -24.02 -28.56 -14.64
CA ASN A 468 -25.26 -27.99 -14.10
C ASN A 468 -25.25 -28.14 -12.58
N ALA A 469 -25.66 -27.11 -11.85
CA ALA A 469 -25.77 -27.12 -10.40
C ALA A 469 -26.86 -26.12 -9.95
N THR A 470 -27.54 -26.42 -8.84
CA THR A 470 -28.68 -25.63 -8.39
C THR A 470 -28.32 -24.76 -7.19
N ALA A 471 -28.56 -23.45 -7.31
CA ALA A 471 -28.47 -22.51 -6.20
C ALA A 471 -29.47 -22.85 -5.06
N PRO A 472 -29.18 -22.50 -3.80
CA PRO A 472 -27.97 -21.81 -3.31
C PRO A 472 -26.84 -22.78 -2.88
N ASN A 473 -27.10 -24.09 -2.86
CA ASN A 473 -26.18 -25.07 -2.26
C ASN A 473 -25.16 -25.62 -3.25
N TYR A 474 -25.48 -25.67 -4.55
CA TYR A 474 -24.60 -26.13 -5.63
C TYR A 474 -23.96 -27.52 -5.39
N SER A 475 -24.62 -28.36 -4.58
CA SER A 475 -24.13 -29.68 -4.16
C SER A 475 -24.49 -30.80 -5.14
N ASP A 476 -25.32 -30.50 -6.15
CA ASP A 476 -25.98 -31.43 -7.07
C ASP A 476 -25.36 -31.41 -8.47
N SER A 477 -24.05 -31.14 -8.57
CA SER A 477 -23.34 -31.01 -9.85
C SER A 477 -23.56 -32.22 -10.75
N ASN A 478 -24.09 -32.01 -11.96
CA ASN A 478 -24.43 -33.06 -12.92
C ASN A 478 -24.30 -32.56 -14.38
N ASN A 479 -24.49 -33.44 -15.36
CA ASN A 479 -24.51 -33.09 -16.79
C ASN A 479 -23.32 -32.21 -17.23
N CYS A 480 -22.12 -32.64 -16.86
CA CYS A 480 -20.88 -31.94 -17.12
C CYS A 480 -20.50 -31.95 -18.61
N THR A 481 -19.97 -30.82 -19.06
CA THR A 481 -19.41 -30.62 -20.40
C THR A 481 -17.98 -30.12 -20.29
N ALA A 482 -17.09 -30.60 -21.16
CA ALA A 482 -15.72 -30.12 -21.21
C ALA A 482 -15.69 -28.63 -21.60
N LEU A 483 -14.95 -27.83 -20.84
CA LEU A 483 -14.84 -26.38 -21.05
C LEU A 483 -13.49 -26.01 -21.65
N SER A 484 -12.39 -26.39 -20.99
CA SER A 484 -11.02 -26.08 -21.43
C SER A 484 -10.01 -27.04 -20.81
N GLN A 485 -8.84 -27.18 -21.45
CA GLN A 485 -7.67 -27.79 -20.83
C GLN A 485 -6.68 -26.70 -20.45
N ASN A 486 -6.25 -26.74 -19.19
CA ASN A 486 -5.41 -25.71 -18.63
C ASN A 486 -4.15 -26.35 -18.03
N ALA A 487 -3.02 -25.68 -18.18
CA ALA A 487 -1.81 -26.04 -17.48
C ALA A 487 -1.97 -25.81 -15.97
N TYR A 488 -1.28 -26.60 -15.16
CA TYR A 488 -1.13 -26.38 -13.73
C TYR A 488 0.33 -26.47 -13.31
N SER A 489 0.67 -25.83 -12.20
CA SER A 489 1.97 -25.95 -11.53
C SER A 489 1.77 -26.24 -10.06
N ILE A 490 2.77 -26.84 -9.42
CA ILE A 490 2.85 -26.91 -7.96
C ILE A 490 3.96 -25.97 -7.52
N ASP A 491 3.58 -24.87 -6.88
CA ASP A 491 4.51 -23.88 -6.37
C ASP A 491 4.67 -24.05 -4.86
N THR A 492 5.83 -23.67 -4.33
CA THR A 492 6.07 -23.56 -2.89
C THR A 492 5.95 -22.11 -2.45
N SER A 493 5.16 -21.85 -1.41
CA SER A 493 4.91 -20.51 -0.86
C SER A 493 4.81 -20.60 0.68
N GLY A 494 5.03 -19.49 1.39
CA GLY A 494 4.71 -19.34 2.83
C GLY A 494 5.11 -20.51 3.74
N GLY A 495 6.31 -20.48 4.32
CA GLY A 495 6.78 -21.56 5.21
C GLY A 495 6.95 -22.93 4.54
N GLY A 496 6.97 -23.01 3.21
CA GLY A 496 7.15 -24.26 2.47
C GLY A 496 5.84 -24.96 2.04
N VAL A 497 4.69 -24.31 2.20
CA VAL A 497 3.39 -24.84 1.75
C VAL A 497 3.37 -25.03 0.24
N ARG A 498 2.82 -26.18 -0.19
CA ARG A 498 2.65 -26.53 -1.61
C ARG A 498 1.27 -26.10 -2.11
N LEU A 499 1.23 -25.41 -3.24
CA LEU A 499 0.02 -24.88 -3.88
C LEU A 499 -0.04 -25.36 -5.33
N LEU A 500 -1.07 -26.14 -5.67
CA LEU A 500 -1.41 -26.43 -7.06
C LEU A 500 -2.19 -25.26 -7.64
N ARG A 501 -1.54 -24.52 -8.56
CA ARG A 501 -2.10 -23.37 -9.27
C ARG A 501 -2.53 -23.76 -10.67
N ILE A 502 -3.63 -23.17 -11.13
CA ILE A 502 -4.20 -23.42 -12.46
C ILE A 502 -4.00 -22.17 -13.32
N ALA A 503 -3.31 -22.31 -14.45
CA ALA A 503 -3.14 -21.24 -15.41
C ALA A 503 -4.47 -20.93 -16.12
N ASN A 504 -4.67 -19.69 -16.58
CA ASN A 504 -5.86 -19.27 -17.34
C ASN A 504 -7.20 -19.65 -16.66
N PHE A 505 -7.25 -19.58 -15.32
CA PHE A 505 -8.41 -20.01 -14.54
C PHE A 505 -9.69 -19.26 -14.97
N PRO A 506 -10.81 -19.95 -15.27
CA PRO A 506 -12.07 -19.32 -15.69
C PRO A 506 -12.69 -18.41 -14.61
N LEU A 507 -13.51 -17.45 -15.01
CA LEU A 507 -14.25 -16.60 -14.08
C LEU A 507 -15.20 -17.43 -13.20
N THR A 508 -15.34 -17.01 -11.95
CA THR A 508 -16.23 -17.62 -10.96
C THR A 508 -17.09 -16.56 -10.28
N SER A 509 -18.14 -16.99 -9.60
CA SER A 509 -18.92 -16.20 -8.66
C SER A 509 -18.78 -16.77 -7.24
N PRO A 510 -18.20 -16.05 -6.27
CA PRO A 510 -17.48 -14.77 -6.40
C PRO A 510 -16.20 -14.92 -7.25
N ASN A 511 -15.73 -13.79 -7.81
CA ASN A 511 -14.59 -13.78 -8.74
C ASN A 511 -13.25 -14.00 -8.04
N GLN A 512 -12.78 -15.26 -8.04
CA GLN A 512 -11.60 -15.70 -7.32
C GLN A 512 -10.86 -16.76 -8.13
N LEU A 513 -9.54 -16.87 -7.92
CA LEU A 513 -8.78 -18.04 -8.32
C LEU A 513 -9.02 -19.16 -7.31
N ARG A 514 -9.00 -20.41 -7.77
CA ARG A 514 -9.01 -21.59 -6.90
C ARG A 514 -7.91 -22.56 -7.29
N GLY A 515 -7.51 -23.36 -6.32
CA GLY A 515 -6.53 -24.43 -6.50
C GLY A 515 -6.57 -25.38 -5.32
N TYR A 516 -5.55 -26.22 -5.21
CA TYR A 516 -5.45 -27.24 -4.18
C TYR A 516 -4.16 -27.10 -3.38
N THR A 517 -4.19 -27.46 -2.10
CA THR A 517 -3.04 -27.30 -1.20
C THR A 517 -3.01 -28.39 -0.14
N GLU A 518 -1.82 -28.72 0.34
CA GLU A 518 -1.64 -29.60 1.48
C GLU A 518 -1.77 -28.79 2.79
N TYR A 519 -2.60 -29.30 3.70
CA TYR A 519 -2.78 -28.72 5.03
C TYR A 519 -3.22 -29.82 6.00
N ASN A 520 -2.64 -29.85 7.21
CA ASN A 520 -3.04 -30.75 8.30
C ASN A 520 -3.21 -32.24 7.89
N GLY A 521 -2.29 -32.76 7.07
CA GLY A 521 -2.31 -34.15 6.60
C GLY A 521 -3.34 -34.46 5.51
N GLY A 522 -4.05 -33.47 4.98
CA GLY A 522 -5.02 -33.63 3.90
C GLY A 522 -4.80 -32.63 2.77
N VAL A 523 -5.53 -32.82 1.66
CA VAL A 523 -5.58 -31.87 0.55
C VAL A 523 -6.87 -31.06 0.59
N TYR A 524 -6.73 -29.75 0.50
CA TYR A 524 -7.80 -28.75 0.64
C TYR A 524 -7.96 -27.92 -0.63
N GLN A 525 -9.18 -27.47 -0.90
CA GLN A 525 -9.39 -26.38 -1.84
C GLN A 525 -9.03 -25.04 -1.18
N TYR A 526 -8.17 -24.25 -1.84
CA TYR A 526 -7.94 -22.86 -1.46
C TYR A 526 -8.60 -21.89 -2.45
N ARG A 527 -8.75 -20.64 -2.01
CA ARG A 527 -9.22 -19.51 -2.80
C ARG A 527 -8.23 -18.36 -2.68
N GLN A 528 -8.12 -17.57 -3.75
CA GLN A 528 -7.37 -16.33 -3.75
C GLN A 528 -8.19 -15.30 -4.53
N PRO A 529 -8.43 -14.08 -4.01
CA PRO A 529 -8.97 -13.00 -4.83
C PRO A 529 -8.12 -12.85 -6.10
N ARG A 530 -8.78 -12.58 -7.24
CA ARG A 530 -8.00 -12.34 -8.46
C ARG A 530 -7.05 -11.15 -8.25
N PRO A 531 -5.86 -11.18 -8.86
CA PRO A 531 -5.01 -10.01 -8.91
C PRO A 531 -5.82 -8.80 -9.36
N ALA A 532 -5.60 -7.68 -8.68
CA ALA A 532 -6.17 -6.43 -9.14
C ALA A 532 -5.63 -6.10 -10.53
N THR A 533 -6.47 -5.46 -11.33
CA THR A 533 -6.15 -4.96 -12.67
C THR A 533 -6.05 -3.43 -12.70
N LYS A 534 -6.46 -2.78 -11.61
CA LYS A 534 -6.41 -1.34 -11.42
C LYS A 534 -6.06 -0.99 -9.98
N GLU A 535 -5.39 0.14 -9.78
CA GLU A 535 -4.98 0.60 -8.45
C GLU A 535 -6.16 0.82 -7.50
N GLU A 536 -7.27 1.37 -8.00
CA GLU A 536 -8.51 1.60 -7.25
C GLU A 536 -9.04 0.34 -6.52
N GLN A 537 -8.73 -0.86 -7.04
CA GLN A 537 -9.18 -2.13 -6.45
C GLN A 537 -8.41 -2.56 -5.20
N VAL A 538 -7.23 -1.98 -4.97
CA VAL A 538 -6.40 -2.29 -3.78
C VAL A 538 -6.28 -1.09 -2.84
N LEU A 539 -6.88 0.04 -3.21
CA LEU A 539 -6.90 1.27 -2.43
C LEU A 539 -8.18 1.36 -1.61
N SER A 540 -8.02 1.66 -0.33
CA SER A 540 -9.11 1.84 0.62
C SER A 540 -8.82 2.99 1.57
N TYR A 541 -9.85 3.46 2.27
CA TYR A 541 -9.66 4.36 3.39
C TYR A 541 -10.47 3.94 4.62
N THR A 542 -10.00 4.36 5.79
CA THR A 542 -10.72 4.21 7.06
C THR A 542 -10.79 5.55 7.76
N VAL A 543 -11.88 5.78 8.50
CA VAL A 543 -12.03 6.90 9.41
C VAL A 543 -12.09 6.35 10.82
N ARG A 544 -11.22 6.79 11.73
CA ARG A 544 -11.10 6.24 13.10
C ARG A 544 -10.97 7.34 14.12
N LEU A 545 -11.58 7.12 15.28
CA LEU A 545 -11.29 7.93 16.46
C LEU A 545 -9.94 7.52 17.05
N ASN A 546 -9.21 8.49 17.56
CA ASN A 546 -8.05 8.23 18.42
C ASN A 546 -8.49 7.59 19.75
N ASN A 547 -7.53 7.21 20.60
CA ASN A 547 -7.80 6.51 21.86
C ASN A 547 -8.79 7.26 22.77
N ALA A 548 -8.61 8.58 22.94
CA ALA A 548 -9.47 9.40 23.79
C ALA A 548 -10.92 9.45 23.28
N GLY A 549 -11.12 9.77 21.99
CA GLY A 549 -12.45 9.82 21.40
C GLY A 549 -13.12 8.44 21.39
N TRP A 550 -12.36 7.39 21.08
CA TRP A 550 -12.89 6.03 21.02
C TRP A 550 -13.35 5.51 22.38
N ALA A 551 -12.57 5.76 23.44
CA ALA A 551 -12.92 5.36 24.80
C ALA A 551 -14.22 6.04 25.27
N ALA A 552 -14.35 7.36 25.04
CA ALA A 552 -15.55 8.10 25.38
C ALA A 552 -16.78 7.61 24.59
N PHE A 553 -16.61 7.36 23.29
CA PHE A 553 -17.68 6.88 22.43
C PHE A 553 -18.22 5.51 22.87
N ARG A 554 -17.33 4.57 23.21
CA ARG A 554 -17.74 3.25 23.73
C ARG A 554 -18.46 3.35 25.08
N ASN A 555 -17.93 4.16 25.99
CA ASN A 555 -18.54 4.36 27.30
C ASN A 555 -19.99 4.90 27.17
N GLN A 556 -20.22 5.84 26.25
CA GLN A 556 -21.55 6.36 25.96
C GLN A 556 -22.53 5.27 25.48
N LEU A 557 -22.03 4.24 24.78
CA LEU A 557 -22.83 3.10 24.32
C LEU A 557 -22.92 1.96 25.34
N GLY A 558 -22.24 2.06 26.49
CA GLY A 558 -22.18 1.01 27.50
C GLY A 558 -21.37 -0.23 27.07
N LEU A 559 -20.32 -0.04 26.27
CA LEU A 559 -19.49 -1.10 25.65
C LEU A 559 -18.09 -1.27 26.26
#